data_AF-C7TNP8-F1
#
_entry.id   AF-C7TNP8-F1
#
_cell.length_a   1.000
_cell.length_b   1.000
_cell.length_c   1.000
_cell.angle_alpha   90.00
_cell.angle_beta   90.00
_cell.angle_gamma   90.00
#
_symmetry.space_group_name_H-M   'P 1'
#
loop_
_entity.id
_entity.type
_entity.pdbx_description
1 polymer ?
#
loop_
_entity_poly.entity_id
_entity_poly.type
_entity_poly.pdbx_seq_one_letter_code
_entity_poly.pdbx_strand_id
1 'polypeptide(L)' 'TCDQHRLKSIRKDDEEIQAFVFYMKAEMSKQRRFESAYCQGWFIHTSNETKVVLGKPQGMMGDQSFFFVIHK' A
#
# COMPACT_ATOMS: atom_id res chain seq x y z
N THR A 1 -3.27 -9.68 -15.42
CA THR A 1 -3.29 -8.60 -16.43
C THR A 1 -3.52 -7.30 -15.69
N CYS A 2 -2.69 -6.27 -15.87
CA CYS A 2 -2.88 -4.98 -15.19
C CYS A 2 -3.93 -4.17 -15.96
N ASP A 3 -5.18 -4.17 -15.48
CA ASP A 3 -6.30 -3.51 -16.17
C ASP A 3 -6.36 -2.02 -15.84
N GLN A 4 -5.37 -1.29 -16.37
CA GLN A 4 -5.21 0.15 -16.13
C GLN A 4 -6.44 0.97 -16.54
N HIS A 5 -7.29 0.46 -17.43
CA HIS A 5 -8.51 1.15 -17.85
C HIS A 5 -9.54 1.26 -16.72
N ARG A 6 -9.64 0.23 -15.86
CA ARG A 6 -10.56 0.23 -14.73
C ARG A 6 -10.13 1.18 -13.62
N LEU A 7 -8.82 1.41 -13.48
CA LEU A 7 -8.26 2.36 -12.52
C LEU A 7 -8.56 3.84 -12.85
N LYS A 8 -9.12 4.14 -14.04
CA LYS A 8 -9.52 5.50 -14.42
C LYS A 8 -10.75 6.01 -13.66
N SER A 9 -11.55 5.12 -13.07
CA SER A 9 -12.73 5.48 -12.27
C SER A 9 -12.71 4.70 -10.97
N ILE A 10 -12.35 5.37 -9.88
CA ILE A 10 -12.33 4.75 -8.55
C ILE A 10 -13.65 5.09 -7.85
N ARG A 11 -14.47 4.07 -7.62
CA ARG A 11 -15.71 4.18 -6.86
C ARG A 11 -15.55 3.53 -5.49
N LYS A 12 -16.13 4.14 -4.46
CA LYS A 12 -16.04 3.64 -3.07
C LYS A 12 -16.82 2.33 -2.87
N ASP A 13 -17.87 2.13 -3.64
CA ASP A 13 -18.76 0.96 -3.60
C ASP A 13 -18.30 -0.20 -4.51
N ASP A 14 -17.22 -0.01 -5.27
CA ASP A 14 -16.64 -1.06 -6.13
C ASP A 14 -15.53 -1.80 -5.39
N GLU A 15 -15.89 -2.88 -4.70
CA GLU A 15 -14.97 -3.71 -3.92
C GLU A 15 -13.78 -4.24 -4.75
N GLU A 16 -14.01 -4.56 -6.02
CA GLU A 16 -12.98 -5.09 -6.89
C GLU A 16 -11.92 -4.01 -7.20
N ILE A 17 -12.35 -2.77 -7.43
CA ILE A 17 -11.42 -1.64 -7.59
C ILE A 17 -10.74 -1.31 -6.27
N GLN A 18 -11.45 -1.36 -5.14
CA GLN A 18 -10.85 -1.09 -3.82
C GLN A 18 -9.65 -1.99 -3.51
N ALA A 19 -9.61 -3.23 -4.03
CA ALA A 19 -8.46 -4.12 -3.88
C ALA A 19 -7.15 -3.57 -4.50
N PHE A 20 -7.24 -2.62 -5.43
CA PHE A 20 -6.10 -1.97 -6.09
C PHE A 20 -5.81 -0.56 -5.55
N VAL A 21 -6.60 -0.07 -4.59
CA VAL A 21 -6.46 1.28 -4.04
C VAL A 21 -5.66 1.25 -2.75
N PHE A 22 -4.68 2.16 -2.66
CA PHE A 22 -3.83 2.33 -1.48
C PHE A 22 -3.75 3.79 -1.07
N TYR A 23 -3.90 4.06 0.22
CA TYR A 23 -3.68 5.38 0.80
C TYR A 23 -2.20 5.59 1.06
N MET A 24 -1.62 6.59 0.39
CA MET A 24 -0.24 7.01 0.63
C MET A 24 -0.18 7.85 1.91
N LYS A 25 0.59 7.37 2.90
CA LYS A 25 0.98 8.16 4.07
C LYS A 25 2.40 8.69 3.85
N ALA A 26 2.54 10.01 3.94
CA ALA A 26 3.80 10.70 3.77
C ALA A 26 4.36 11.10 5.14
N GLU A 27 5.56 10.61 5.45
CA GLU A 27 6.34 11.11 6.57
C GLU A 27 7.29 12.22 6.08
N MET A 28 7.77 13.05 7.03
CA MET A 28 8.66 14.19 6.76
C MET A 28 9.96 13.79 6.04
N SER A 29 10.35 12.52 6.13
CA SER A 29 11.59 11.92 5.63
C SER A 29 11.59 11.51 4.14
N LYS A 30 10.63 11.98 3.32
CA LYS A 30 10.37 11.46 1.93
C LYS A 30 9.99 9.98 1.86
N GLN A 31 9.98 9.29 3.00
CA GLN A 31 9.52 7.93 3.14
C GLN A 31 8.00 7.90 2.98
N ARG A 32 7.51 6.89 2.25
CA ARG A 32 6.09 6.67 2.00
C ARG A 32 5.69 5.29 2.49
N ARG A 33 4.50 5.21 3.08
CA ARG A 33 3.80 3.95 3.36
C ARG A 33 2.49 3.92 2.59
N PHE A 34 2.04 2.72 2.26
CA PHE A 34 0.82 2.51 1.49
C PHE A 34 -0.09 1.57 2.27
N GLU A 35 -1.24 2.06 2.71
CA GLU A 35 -2.27 1.28 3.40
C GLU A 35 -3.34 0.83 2.40
N SER A 36 -3.78 -0.43 2.48
CA SER A 36 -4.86 -0.93 1.64
C SER A 36 -6.20 -0.28 2.00
N ALA A 37 -6.93 0.20 0.99
CA ALA A 37 -8.30 0.68 1.18
C ALA A 37 -9.30 -0.47 1.44
N TYR A 38 -9.01 -1.66 0.88
CA TYR A 38 -9.83 -2.86 1.06
C TYR A 38 -9.59 -3.56 2.40
N CYS A 39 -8.32 -3.63 2.84
CA CYS A 39 -7.92 -4.27 4.09
C CYS A 39 -7.37 -3.24 5.08
N GLN A 40 -8.26 -2.62 5.87
CA GLN A 40 -7.85 -1.60 6.84
C GLN A 40 -6.76 -2.09 7.80
N GLY A 41 -5.72 -1.28 8.00
CA GLY A 41 -4.56 -1.60 8.84
C GLY A 41 -3.52 -2.51 8.17
N TRP A 42 -3.71 -2.89 6.90
CA TRP A 42 -2.72 -3.64 6.13
C TRP A 42 -1.90 -2.71 5.26
N PHE A 43 -0.58 -2.91 5.28
CA PHE A 43 0.37 -2.08 4.55
C PHE A 43 1.18 -2.91 3.57
N ILE A 44 1.57 -2.26 2.47
CA ILE A 44 2.57 -2.79 1.56
C ILE A 44 3.91 -2.83 2.30
N HIS A 45 4.52 -4.01 2.35
CA HIS A 45 5.86 -4.22 2.88
C HIS A 45 6.60 -5.29 2.07
N THR A 46 7.86 -5.54 2.39
CA THR A 46 8.67 -6.59 1.76
C THR A 46 8.84 -7.76 2.73
N SER A 47 8.54 -8.98 2.27
CA SER A 47 8.82 -10.19 3.06
C SER A 47 10.28 -10.63 2.94
N ASN A 48 10.94 -10.23 1.86
CA ASN A 48 12.34 -10.48 1.48
C ASN A 48 12.75 -9.49 0.37
N GLU A 49 13.97 -9.57 -0.16
CA GLU A 49 14.49 -8.64 -1.17
C GLU A 49 13.73 -8.63 -2.51
N THR A 50 12.90 -9.64 -2.78
CA THR A 50 12.31 -9.87 -4.11
C THR A 50 10.79 -9.85 -4.15
N LYS A 51 10.11 -9.86 -3.00
CA LYS A 51 8.65 -9.91 -2.94
C LYS A 51 8.05 -8.80 -2.09
N VAL A 52 7.07 -8.14 -2.70
CA VAL A 52 6.19 -7.18 -2.06
C VAL A 52 4.91 -7.90 -1.65
N VAL A 53 4.51 -7.74 -0.39
CA VAL A 53 3.33 -8.38 0.18
C VAL A 53 2.52 -7.38 1.02
N LEU A 54 1.28 -7.75 1.34
CA LEU A 54 0.45 -7.01 2.29
C LEU A 54 0.46 -7.69 3.64
N GLY A 55 0.50 -6.91 4.70
CA GLY A 55 0.38 -7.44 6.07
C GLY A 55 0.18 -6.36 7.10
N LYS A 56 -0.18 -6.80 8.30
CA LYS A 56 -0.30 -5.93 9.47
C LYS A 56 1.10 -5.69 10.06
N PRO A 57 1.41 -4.47 10.51
CA PRO A 57 2.62 -4.23 11.28
C PRO A 57 2.55 -5.04 12.58
N GLN A 58 3.51 -5.94 12.82
CA GLN A 58 3.57 -6.72 14.06
C GLN A 58 4.34 -5.93 15.13
N GLY A 59 3.63 -5.50 16.18
CA GLY A 59 4.21 -4.92 17.41
C GLY A 59 4.82 -3.50 17.27
N MET A 60 5.47 -3.03 18.35
CA MET A 60 6.09 -1.69 18.42
C MET A 60 7.23 -1.46 17.40
N MET A 61 7.80 -2.52 16.82
CA MET A 61 8.82 -2.44 15.75
C MET A 61 8.22 -2.44 14.33
N GLY A 62 6.91 -2.69 14.19
CA GLY A 62 6.23 -2.75 12.88
C GLY A 62 6.13 -1.41 12.16
N ASP A 63 6.31 -0.29 12.88
CA ASP A 63 6.34 1.04 12.29
C ASP A 63 7.68 1.39 11.62
N GLN A 64 8.73 0.62 11.88
CA GLN A 64 10.07 0.88 11.30
C GLN A 64 10.39 0.02 10.07
N SER A 65 9.50 -0.87 9.64
CA SER A 65 9.95 -2.06 8.89
C SER A 65 10.16 -1.86 7.39
N PHE A 66 9.53 -0.89 6.72
CA PHE A 66 9.79 -0.65 5.30
C PHE A 66 9.14 0.66 4.81
N PHE A 67 9.85 1.38 3.95
CA PHE A 67 9.35 2.60 3.32
C PHE A 67 9.70 2.64 1.85
N PHE A 68 8.84 3.28 1.07
CA PHE A 68 9.06 3.51 -0.35
C PHE A 68 9.62 4.91 -0.58
N VAL A 69 10.64 5.00 -1.43
CA VAL A 69 11.15 6.27 -1.97
C VAL A 69 10.72 6.38 -3.42
N ILE A 70 9.85 7.34 -3.71
CA ILE A 70 9.33 7.56 -5.06
C ILE A 70 10.24 8.56 -5.78
N HIS A 71 10.89 8.12 -6.84
CA HIS A 71 11.61 8.98 -7.77
C HIS A 71 10.67 9.29 -8.94
N LYS A 72 10.55 10.57 -9.31
CA LYS A 72 9.76 11.03 -10.46
C LYS A 72 10.51 10.78 -11.76
#